data_AF-A0A963H4J6-F1
#
_entry.id   AF-A0A963H4J6-F1
#
_cell.length_a   1.000
_cell.length_b   1.000
_cell.length_c   1.000
_cell.angle_alpha   90.00
_cell.angle_beta   90.00
_cell.angle_gamma   90.00
#
_symmetry.space_group_name_H-M   'P 1'
#
loop_
_entity.id
_entity.type
_entity.pdbx_description
1 polymer ?
#
loop_
_entity_poly.entity_id
_entity_poly.type
_entity_poly.pdbx_seq_one_letter_code
_entity_poly.pdbx_strand_id
1 'polypeptide(L)'
;MKYLLSALVGALAFFAAPAFAQDAAVIVDKGDVAWLMTATLLVVFMAVPGLALFYGGLVRAKNMLSVLMQVMVVFSLGVVLWAMYGYSLAFTESSAFIGGFDKIFLSGISIDSLADTFTDNVKLPELLFVAFQATFAGITCALVVGSFAERIKFSAVLLFTVIWFTFSYLPVCHMVWGPGGHLLDDGALDFAGGTVVHINAGI
;
A
#
# COMPACT_ATOMS: atom_id res chain seq x y z
N MET A 1 53.11 31.68 26.88
CA MET A 1 51.98 30.84 27.30
C MET A 1 50.75 30.99 26.40
N LYS A 2 50.25 32.21 26.11
CA LYS A 2 49.13 32.43 25.17
C LYS A 2 49.33 31.81 23.77
N TYR A 3 50.51 32.00 23.18
CA TYR A 3 50.84 31.48 21.84
C TYR A 3 50.92 29.94 21.76
N LEU A 4 51.36 29.30 22.86
CA LEU A 4 51.38 27.84 22.99
C LEU A 4 49.97 27.26 23.11
N LEU A 5 49.07 27.95 23.84
CA LEU A 5 47.68 27.54 23.97
C LEU A 5 46.94 27.64 22.63
N SER A 6 47.15 28.71 21.86
CA SER A 6 46.54 28.88 20.54
C SER A 6 47.09 27.92 19.49
N ALA A 7 48.37 27.55 19.57
CA ALA A 7 48.94 26.52 18.70
C ALA A 7 48.40 25.12 19.04
N LEU A 8 48.17 24.82 20.33
CA LEU A 8 47.58 23.56 20.78
C LEU A 8 46.11 23.43 20.34
N VAL A 9 45.33 24.52 20.43
CA VAL A 9 43.93 24.57 19.96
C VAL A 9 43.83 24.43 18.45
N GLY A 10 44.74 25.08 17.70
CA GLY A 10 44.82 24.91 16.23
C GLY A 10 45.23 23.51 15.80
N ALA A 11 46.13 22.86 16.55
CA ALA A 11 46.51 21.47 16.30
C ALA A 11 45.39 20.47 16.62
N LEU A 12 44.61 20.70 17.68
CA LEU A 12 43.43 19.89 18.03
C LEU A 12 42.30 19.99 16.99
N ALA A 13 42.13 21.15 16.35
CA ALA A 13 41.17 21.33 15.27
C ALA A 13 41.53 20.55 13.98
N PHE A 14 42.83 20.28 13.75
CA PHE A 14 43.31 19.45 12.63
C PHE A 14 43.13 17.93 12.85
N PHE A 15 42.89 17.50 14.09
CA PHE A 15 42.58 16.10 14.43
C PHE A 15 41.07 15.80 14.47
N ALA A 16 40.22 16.80 14.20
CA ALA A 16 38.80 16.57 13.94
C ALA A 16 38.65 15.91 12.57
N ALA A 17 38.90 14.61 12.51
CA ALA A 17 38.55 13.80 11.35
C ALA A 17 37.05 14.00 11.06
N PRO A 18 36.63 14.07 9.79
CA PRO A 18 35.20 14.02 9.48
C PRO A 18 34.66 12.74 10.13
N ALA A 19 33.69 12.88 11.02
CA ALA A 19 32.93 11.74 11.47
C ALA A 19 32.25 11.18 10.22
N PHE A 20 32.78 10.09 9.68
CA PHE A 20 32.06 9.33 8.67
C PHE A 20 30.76 8.93 9.34
N ALA A 21 29.65 9.52 8.91
CA ALA A 21 28.33 9.02 9.24
C ALA A 21 28.33 7.57 8.73
N GLN A 22 28.47 6.63 9.65
CA GLN A 22 28.37 5.22 9.33
C GLN A 22 26.92 5.03 8.89
N ASP A 23 26.70 4.66 7.63
CA ASP A 23 25.38 4.30 7.14
C ASP A 23 24.76 3.34 8.15
N ALA A 24 23.66 3.77 8.75
CA ALA A 24 22.99 2.97 9.76
C ALA A 24 22.58 1.65 9.10
N ALA A 25 22.90 0.54 9.76
CA ALA A 25 22.60 -0.78 9.21
C ALA A 25 21.10 -0.91 8.93
N VAL A 26 20.75 -1.54 7.81
CA VAL A 26 19.35 -1.86 7.49
C VAL A 26 18.80 -2.82 8.56
N ILE A 27 17.68 -2.45 9.16
CA ILE A 27 17.01 -3.20 10.22
C ILE A 27 15.70 -3.77 9.66
N VAL A 28 15.52 -5.08 9.81
CA VAL A 28 14.24 -5.76 9.61
C VAL A 28 13.83 -6.34 10.96
N ASP A 29 12.92 -5.65 11.64
CA ASP A 29 12.45 -6.05 12.96
C ASP A 29 11.40 -7.18 12.88
N LYS A 30 11.58 -8.23 13.67
CA LYS A 30 10.67 -9.40 13.67
C LYS A 30 9.28 -9.05 14.22
N GLY A 31 9.19 -8.10 15.15
CA GLY A 31 7.95 -7.58 15.70
C GLY A 31 7.15 -6.82 14.65
N ASP A 32 7.80 -5.96 13.87
CA ASP A 32 7.15 -5.24 12.76
C ASP A 32 6.62 -6.21 11.70
N VAL A 33 7.42 -7.21 11.32
CA VAL A 33 7.00 -8.27 10.39
C VAL A 33 5.81 -9.06 10.94
N ALA A 34 5.86 -9.51 12.19
CA ALA A 34 4.77 -10.26 12.81
C ALA A 34 3.49 -9.43 12.94
N TRP A 35 3.62 -8.15 13.27
CA TRP A 35 2.50 -7.23 13.34
C TRP A 35 1.87 -7.01 11.98
N LEU A 36 2.67 -6.77 10.93
CA LEU A 36 2.14 -6.52 9.59
C LEU A 36 1.48 -7.78 8.99
N MET A 37 2.01 -8.98 9.27
CA MET A 37 1.31 -10.23 8.92
C MET A 37 -0.04 -10.34 9.63
N THR A 38 -0.08 -10.01 10.92
CA THR A 38 -1.33 -10.02 11.71
C THR A 38 -2.32 -8.98 11.17
N ALA A 39 -1.86 -7.76 10.92
CA ALA A 39 -2.65 -6.67 10.36
C ALA A 39 -3.21 -7.04 8.97
N THR A 40 -2.41 -7.69 8.12
CA THR A 40 -2.86 -8.22 6.82
C THR A 40 -4.06 -9.15 7.00
N LEU A 41 -4.00 -10.10 7.94
CA LEU A 41 -5.13 -11.00 8.24
C LEU A 41 -6.34 -10.24 8.77
N LEU A 42 -6.15 -9.21 9.60
CA LEU A 42 -7.24 -8.37 10.10
C LEU A 42 -7.94 -7.60 8.97
N VAL A 43 -7.20 -7.06 8.00
CA VAL A 43 -7.80 -6.37 6.85
C VAL A 43 -8.52 -7.35 5.91
N VAL A 44 -7.96 -8.56 5.71
CA VAL A 44 -8.69 -9.64 5.03
C VAL A 44 -10.01 -9.93 5.75
N PHE A 45 -9.98 -10.02 7.09
CA PHE A 45 -11.16 -10.27 7.91
C PHE A 45 -12.23 -9.17 7.77
N MET A 46 -11.80 -7.91 7.58
CA MET A 46 -12.71 -6.80 7.29
C MET A 46 -13.47 -6.99 5.97
N ALA A 47 -12.84 -7.50 4.91
CA ALA A 47 -13.53 -7.79 3.66
C ALA A 47 -14.36 -9.08 3.75
N VAL A 48 -13.72 -10.14 4.25
CA VAL A 48 -14.22 -11.52 4.27
C VAL A 48 -14.07 -12.11 5.68
N PRO A 49 -15.15 -12.29 6.44
CA PRO A 49 -16.55 -12.11 6.08
C PRO A 49 -17.12 -10.71 6.40
N GLY A 50 -16.36 -9.78 6.98
CA GLY A 50 -16.89 -8.53 7.57
C GLY A 50 -17.81 -7.73 6.64
N LEU A 51 -17.28 -7.28 5.51
CA LEU A 51 -17.99 -6.46 4.53
C LEU A 51 -19.10 -7.27 3.83
N ALA A 52 -18.83 -8.54 3.57
CA ALA A 52 -19.79 -9.45 2.95
C ALA A 52 -21.06 -9.58 3.83
N LEU A 53 -20.89 -9.73 5.14
CA LEU A 53 -21.99 -9.77 6.11
C LEU A 53 -22.64 -8.39 6.30
N PHE A 54 -21.84 -7.32 6.30
CA PHE A 54 -22.36 -5.96 6.40
C PHE A 54 -23.33 -5.64 5.25
N TYR A 55 -22.90 -5.79 4.00
CA TYR A 55 -23.80 -5.57 2.85
C TYR A 55 -24.89 -6.62 2.75
N GLY A 56 -24.59 -7.88 3.07
CA GLY A 56 -25.58 -8.97 3.14
C GLY A 56 -26.73 -8.68 4.10
N GLY A 57 -26.47 -7.98 5.21
CA GLY A 57 -27.47 -7.57 6.20
C GLY A 57 -28.30 -6.34 5.81
N LEU A 58 -27.83 -5.54 4.84
CA LEU A 58 -28.55 -4.36 4.34
C LEU A 58 -29.51 -4.69 3.18
N VAL A 59 -29.43 -5.90 2.64
CA VAL A 59 -30.21 -6.35 1.48
C VAL A 59 -31.30 -7.34 1.89
N ARG A 60 -32.23 -7.63 0.98
CA ARG A 60 -33.28 -8.62 1.26
C ARG A 60 -32.66 -10.00 1.35
N ALA A 61 -33.15 -10.84 2.27
CA ALA A 61 -32.62 -12.19 2.51
C ALA A 61 -32.47 -13.04 1.23
N LYS A 62 -33.41 -12.91 0.28
CA LYS A 62 -33.37 -13.62 -1.01
C LYS A 62 -32.15 -13.28 -1.88
N ASN A 63 -31.52 -12.12 -1.64
CA ASN A 63 -30.39 -11.61 -2.41
C ASN A 63 -29.07 -11.65 -1.64
N MET A 64 -29.10 -12.01 -0.35
CA MET A 64 -27.91 -12.07 0.52
C MET A 64 -26.81 -12.93 -0.09
N LEU A 65 -27.15 -14.10 -0.64
CA LEU A 65 -26.18 -14.97 -1.30
C LEU A 65 -25.49 -14.29 -2.48
N SER A 66 -26.22 -13.52 -3.29
CA SER A 66 -25.64 -12.83 -4.44
C SER A 66 -24.63 -11.76 -3.99
N VAL A 67 -24.96 -11.01 -2.94
CA VAL A 67 -24.08 -9.96 -2.40
C VAL A 67 -22.82 -10.56 -1.77
N LEU A 68 -22.97 -11.62 -0.97
CA LEU A 68 -21.82 -12.38 -0.43
C LEU A 68 -20.89 -12.84 -1.55
N MET A 69 -21.44 -13.44 -2.61
CA MET A 69 -20.64 -13.92 -3.75
C MET A 69 -19.96 -12.77 -4.50
N GLN A 70 -20.64 -11.63 -4.69
CA GLN A 70 -20.04 -10.47 -5.34
C GLN A 70 -18.87 -9.91 -4.53
N VAL A 71 -19.04 -9.69 -3.23
CA VAL A 71 -17.96 -9.20 -2.35
C VAL A 71 -16.75 -10.13 -2.36
N MET A 72 -16.98 -11.44 -2.22
CA MET A 72 -15.92 -12.45 -2.24
C MET A 72 -15.15 -12.45 -3.56
N VAL A 73 -15.85 -12.51 -4.69
CA VAL A 73 -15.21 -12.61 -6.01
C VAL A 73 -14.53 -11.29 -6.39
N VAL A 74 -15.12 -10.14 -6.08
CA VAL A 74 -14.52 -8.83 -6.34
C VAL A 74 -13.25 -8.62 -5.50
N PHE A 75 -13.27 -9.02 -4.23
CA PHE A 75 -12.07 -8.99 -3.40
C PHE A 75 -10.96 -9.87 -4.00
N SER A 76 -11.26 -11.12 -4.35
CA SER A 76 -10.30 -12.03 -4.97
C SER A 76 -9.78 -11.51 -6.31
N LEU A 77 -10.66 -10.94 -7.14
CA LEU A 77 -10.28 -10.31 -8.40
C LEU A 77 -9.31 -9.16 -8.16
N GLY A 78 -9.59 -8.27 -7.20
CA GLY A 78 -8.70 -7.17 -6.83
C GLY A 78 -7.30 -7.66 -6.43
N VAL A 79 -7.21 -8.72 -5.62
CA VAL A 79 -5.93 -9.34 -5.23
C VAL A 79 -5.18 -9.92 -6.44
N VAL A 80 -5.88 -10.57 -7.37
CA VAL A 80 -5.27 -11.09 -8.59
C VAL A 80 -4.75 -9.96 -9.48
N LEU A 81 -5.55 -8.92 -9.74
CA LEU A 81 -5.13 -7.78 -10.55
C LEU A 81 -3.95 -7.05 -9.89
N TRP A 82 -3.94 -6.95 -8.57
CA TRP A 82 -2.84 -6.41 -7.78
C TRP A 82 -1.52 -7.15 -8.05
N ALA A 83 -1.53 -8.49 -7.95
CA ALA A 83 -0.35 -9.31 -8.23
C ALA A 83 0.07 -9.26 -9.71
N MET A 84 -0.88 -9.16 -10.64
CA MET A 84 -0.60 -9.11 -12.08
C MET A 84 0.10 -7.82 -12.49
N TYR A 85 -0.40 -6.66 -12.06
CA TYR A 85 0.16 -5.37 -12.47
C TYR A 85 -0.10 -4.24 -11.47
N GLY A 86 -1.08 -4.37 -10.58
CA GLY A 86 -1.46 -3.28 -9.68
C GLY A 86 -0.35 -2.85 -8.74
N TYR A 87 0.39 -3.80 -8.16
CA TYR A 87 1.54 -3.48 -7.31
C TYR A 87 2.58 -2.63 -8.05
N SER A 88 2.90 -3.02 -9.29
CA SER A 88 3.84 -2.28 -10.13
C SER A 88 3.37 -0.85 -10.36
N LEU A 89 2.14 -0.67 -10.84
CA LEU A 89 1.60 0.65 -11.17
C LEU A 89 1.35 1.54 -9.94
N ALA A 90 1.24 0.97 -8.73
CA ALA A 90 1.08 1.74 -7.51
C ALA A 90 2.41 2.09 -6.83
N PHE A 91 3.38 1.18 -6.81
CA PHE A 91 4.57 1.28 -5.95
C PHE A 91 5.93 1.28 -6.68
N THR A 92 5.93 1.48 -8.00
CA THR A 92 7.16 1.81 -8.74
C THR A 92 7.17 3.28 -9.13
N GLU A 93 8.36 3.88 -9.21
CA GLU A 93 8.52 5.29 -9.57
C GLU A 93 8.53 5.44 -11.10
N SER A 94 7.64 6.26 -11.67
CA SER A 94 7.62 6.55 -13.11
C SER A 94 7.07 7.93 -13.43
N SER A 95 5.88 8.26 -12.94
CA SER A 95 5.24 9.56 -13.11
C SER A 95 4.47 9.95 -11.87
N ALA A 96 4.16 11.23 -11.67
CA ALA A 96 3.46 11.69 -10.47
C ALA A 96 2.04 11.13 -10.28
N PHE A 97 1.44 10.53 -11.31
CA PHE A 97 0.05 10.04 -11.30
C PHE A 97 -0.06 8.52 -11.35
N ILE A 98 0.95 7.83 -11.86
CA ILE A 98 0.97 6.38 -11.96
C ILE A 98 2.42 5.88 -12.04
N GLY A 99 2.66 4.73 -11.43
CA GLY A 99 3.94 4.03 -11.51
C GLY A 99 4.19 3.36 -12.86
N GLY A 100 5.29 2.63 -12.92
CA GLY A 100 5.77 1.91 -14.09
C GLY A 100 5.42 0.42 -14.11
N PHE A 101 6.02 -0.27 -15.07
CA PHE A 101 5.78 -1.69 -15.37
C PHE A 101 6.92 -2.61 -14.92
N ASP A 102 7.84 -2.12 -14.09
CA ASP A 102 9.07 -2.84 -13.70
C ASP A 102 8.80 -4.11 -12.88
N LYS A 103 7.67 -4.13 -12.15
CA LYS A 103 7.28 -5.22 -11.24
C LYS A 103 5.96 -5.89 -11.67
N ILE A 104 5.60 -5.87 -12.95
CA ILE A 104 4.47 -6.68 -13.47
C ILE A 104 4.69 -8.15 -13.07
N PHE A 105 3.64 -8.84 -12.64
CA PHE A 105 3.66 -10.21 -12.12
C PHE A 105 4.63 -10.39 -10.94
N LEU A 106 4.87 -9.32 -10.19
CA LEU A 106 5.84 -9.28 -9.09
C LEU A 106 7.28 -9.60 -9.54
N SER A 107 7.60 -9.28 -10.80
CA SER A 107 8.91 -9.49 -11.39
C SER A 107 10.01 -8.82 -10.56
N GLY A 108 11.10 -9.56 -10.31
CA GLY A 108 12.25 -9.06 -9.55
C GLY A 108 12.07 -8.99 -8.04
N ILE A 109 10.90 -9.39 -7.49
CA ILE A 109 10.68 -9.49 -6.04
C ILE A 109 11.10 -10.90 -5.57
N SER A 110 12.10 -10.97 -4.70
CA SER A 110 12.57 -12.20 -4.05
C SER A 110 12.30 -12.15 -2.54
N ILE A 111 12.71 -13.19 -1.81
CA ILE A 111 12.63 -13.23 -0.35
C ILE A 111 13.54 -12.20 0.33
N ASP A 112 14.58 -11.75 -0.37
CA ASP A 112 15.56 -10.77 0.11
C ASP A 112 15.18 -9.34 -0.28
N SER A 113 14.14 -9.16 -1.10
CA SER A 113 13.65 -7.84 -1.51
C SER A 113 13.02 -7.12 -0.32
N LEU A 114 13.33 -5.84 -0.17
CA LEU A 114 12.89 -5.01 0.93
C LEU A 114 12.10 -3.79 0.44
N ALA A 115 11.03 -3.47 1.16
CA ALA A 115 10.23 -2.27 0.99
C ALA A 115 10.55 -1.24 2.07
N ASP A 116 10.41 0.03 1.69
CA ASP A 116 10.67 1.17 2.56
C ASP A 116 9.56 1.37 3.59
N THR A 117 9.92 1.95 4.74
CA THR A 117 8.99 2.38 5.77
C THR A 117 9.16 3.89 6.01
N PHE A 118 8.29 4.48 6.85
CA PHE A 118 8.42 5.87 7.28
C PHE A 118 9.56 6.12 8.27
N THR A 119 10.27 5.08 8.69
CA THR A 119 11.43 5.18 9.57
C THR A 119 12.69 4.86 8.77
N ASP A 120 13.63 5.80 8.75
CA ASP A 120 14.91 5.63 8.06
C ASP A 120 15.62 4.34 8.53
N ASN A 121 16.16 3.59 7.57
CA ASN A 121 16.89 2.33 7.76
C ASN A 121 16.05 1.14 8.30
N VAL A 122 14.78 1.34 8.65
CA VAL A 122 13.86 0.24 8.96
C VAL A 122 13.11 -0.16 7.69
N LYS A 123 13.20 -1.44 7.34
CA LYS A 123 12.62 -2.00 6.12
C LYS A 123 11.74 -3.21 6.44
N LEU A 124 10.83 -3.53 5.53
CA LEU A 124 9.99 -4.72 5.60
C LEU A 124 10.26 -5.63 4.40
N PRO A 125 10.07 -6.96 4.52
CA PRO A 125 10.08 -7.84 3.35
C PRO A 125 9.07 -7.34 2.31
N GLU A 126 9.53 -7.11 1.08
CA GLU A 126 8.72 -6.48 0.03
C GLU A 126 7.46 -7.30 -0.27
N LEU A 127 7.57 -8.63 -0.28
CA LEU A 127 6.43 -9.53 -0.49
C LEU A 127 5.35 -9.39 0.60
N LEU A 128 5.74 -9.07 1.85
CA LEU A 128 4.79 -8.81 2.91
C LEU A 128 4.07 -7.47 2.70
N PHE A 129 4.80 -6.45 2.25
CA PHE A 129 4.20 -5.16 1.89
C PHE A 129 3.24 -5.29 0.70
N VAL A 130 3.62 -6.06 -0.34
CA VAL A 130 2.75 -6.43 -1.47
C VAL A 130 1.45 -7.06 -0.96
N ALA A 131 1.55 -8.05 -0.07
CA ALA A 131 0.39 -8.76 0.47
C ALA A 131 -0.51 -7.84 1.31
N PHE A 132 0.08 -7.01 2.18
CA PHE A 132 -0.66 -6.04 2.98
C PHE A 132 -1.43 -5.06 2.10
N GLN A 133 -0.77 -4.44 1.11
CA GLN A 133 -1.41 -3.49 0.19
C GLN A 133 -2.46 -4.14 -0.72
N ALA A 134 -2.29 -5.42 -1.07
CA ALA A 134 -3.30 -6.18 -1.81
C ALA A 134 -4.65 -6.23 -1.07
N THR A 135 -4.64 -6.21 0.26
CA THR A 135 -5.87 -6.21 1.06
C THR A 135 -6.64 -4.89 0.94
N PHE A 136 -5.94 -3.75 0.86
CA PHE A 136 -6.53 -2.43 0.61
C PHE A 136 -7.11 -2.34 -0.80
N ALA A 137 -6.37 -2.83 -1.79
CA ALA A 137 -6.87 -2.95 -3.16
C ALA A 137 -8.15 -3.78 -3.25
N GLY A 138 -8.13 -4.99 -2.68
CA GLY A 138 -9.27 -5.90 -2.68
C GLY A 138 -10.49 -5.33 -1.94
N ILE A 139 -10.31 -4.81 -0.73
CA ILE A 139 -11.42 -4.29 0.07
C ILE A 139 -12.02 -3.02 -0.55
N THR A 140 -11.22 -2.16 -1.17
CA THR A 140 -11.70 -0.95 -1.84
C THR A 140 -12.60 -1.29 -3.02
N CYS A 141 -12.16 -2.22 -3.89
CA CYS A 141 -13.01 -2.74 -4.97
C CYS A 141 -14.32 -3.34 -4.43
N ALA A 142 -14.24 -4.07 -3.31
CA ALA A 142 -15.40 -4.71 -2.70
C ALA A 142 -16.37 -3.70 -2.05
N LEU A 143 -15.91 -2.55 -1.57
CA LEU A 143 -16.76 -1.48 -1.05
C LEU A 143 -17.70 -0.95 -2.15
N VAL A 144 -17.21 -0.81 -3.39
CA VAL A 144 -18.02 -0.31 -4.49
C VAL A 144 -19.20 -1.23 -4.83
N VAL A 145 -19.10 -2.54 -4.53
CA VAL A 145 -20.22 -3.50 -4.72
C VAL A 145 -21.47 -3.08 -3.94
N GLY A 146 -21.30 -2.46 -2.77
CA GLY A 146 -22.42 -1.96 -1.97
C GLY A 146 -23.30 -0.94 -2.71
N SER A 147 -22.71 -0.15 -3.62
CA SER A 147 -23.44 0.87 -4.39
C SER A 147 -24.44 0.29 -5.41
N PHE A 148 -24.17 -0.92 -5.91
CA PHE A 148 -24.98 -1.57 -6.93
C PHE A 148 -25.86 -2.70 -6.40
N ALA A 149 -25.94 -2.85 -5.06
CA ALA A 149 -26.53 -4.02 -4.42
C ALA A 149 -27.91 -4.40 -5.00
N GLU A 150 -28.03 -5.66 -5.42
CA GLU A 150 -29.21 -6.28 -6.05
C GLU A 150 -29.63 -5.78 -7.45
N ARG A 151 -28.91 -4.83 -8.09
CA ARG A 151 -29.42 -4.13 -9.30
C ARG A 151 -28.54 -4.25 -10.54
N ILE A 152 -27.46 -5.02 -10.49
CA ILE A 152 -26.47 -5.13 -11.57
C ILE A 152 -26.19 -6.60 -11.93
N LYS A 153 -25.86 -6.84 -13.20
CA LYS A 153 -25.40 -8.17 -13.66
C LYS A 153 -24.01 -8.45 -13.10
N PHE A 154 -23.77 -9.67 -12.66
CA PHE A 154 -22.47 -10.08 -12.11
C PHE A 154 -21.30 -9.82 -13.06
N SER A 155 -21.44 -10.10 -14.36
CA SER A 155 -20.41 -9.82 -15.36
C SER A 155 -20.10 -8.32 -15.50
N ALA A 156 -21.10 -7.46 -15.32
CA ALA A 156 -20.91 -6.01 -15.33
C ALA A 156 -20.15 -5.54 -14.08
N VAL A 157 -20.37 -6.15 -12.92
CA VAL A 157 -19.59 -5.88 -11.70
C VAL A 157 -18.12 -6.22 -11.91
N LEU A 158 -17.81 -7.37 -12.50
CA LEU A 158 -16.42 -7.77 -12.77
C LEU A 158 -15.74 -6.82 -13.76
N LEU A 159 -16.40 -6.50 -14.87
CA LEU A 159 -15.88 -5.56 -15.86
C LEU A 159 -15.64 -4.17 -15.25
N PHE A 160 -16.62 -3.66 -14.50
CA PHE A 160 -16.49 -2.40 -13.78
C PHE A 160 -15.32 -2.44 -12.80
N THR A 161 -15.16 -3.53 -12.03
CA THR A 161 -14.06 -3.68 -11.08
C THR A 161 -12.71 -3.58 -11.77
N VAL A 162 -12.50 -4.27 -12.90
CA VAL A 162 -11.24 -4.21 -13.65
C VAL A 162 -10.93 -2.78 -14.10
N ILE A 163 -11.93 -2.10 -14.67
CA ILE A 163 -11.77 -0.73 -15.19
C ILE A 163 -11.51 0.24 -14.03
N TRP A 164 -12.34 0.21 -13.00
CA TRP A 164 -12.26 1.11 -11.86
C TRP A 164 -10.97 0.89 -11.04
N PHE A 165 -10.58 -0.36 -10.84
CA PHE A 165 -9.29 -0.71 -10.24
C PHE A 165 -8.14 -0.06 -11.02
N THR A 166 -8.13 -0.23 -12.34
CA THR A 166 -7.01 0.23 -13.18
C THR A 166 -6.93 1.76 -13.29
N PHE A 167 -8.07 2.42 -13.47
CA PHE A 167 -8.12 3.85 -13.82
C PHE A 167 -8.50 4.77 -12.66
N SER A 168 -8.99 4.24 -11.54
CA SER A 168 -9.30 5.01 -10.33
C SER A 168 -8.42 4.60 -9.17
N TYR A 169 -8.47 3.33 -8.76
CA TYR A 169 -7.73 2.88 -7.57
C TYR A 169 -6.21 3.03 -7.74
N LEU A 170 -5.63 2.53 -8.84
CA LEU A 170 -4.17 2.57 -9.02
C LEU A 170 -3.60 3.99 -9.11
N PRO A 171 -4.17 4.93 -9.90
CA PRO A 171 -3.66 6.30 -9.91
C PRO A 171 -3.79 6.99 -8.55
N VAL A 172 -4.91 6.83 -7.86
CA VAL A 172 -5.10 7.44 -6.52
C VAL A 172 -4.15 6.82 -5.50
N CYS A 173 -3.96 5.50 -5.53
CA CYS A 173 -3.00 4.80 -4.67
C CYS A 173 -1.57 5.30 -4.92
N HIS A 174 -1.17 5.42 -6.20
CA HIS A 174 0.16 5.93 -6.54
C HIS A 174 0.35 7.38 -6.10
N MET A 175 -0.61 8.27 -6.41
CA MET A 175 -0.52 9.68 -6.04
C MET A 175 -0.33 9.88 -4.53
N VAL A 176 -0.95 9.05 -3.69
CA VAL A 176 -1.00 9.25 -2.23
C VAL A 176 0.06 8.44 -1.48
N TRP A 177 0.38 7.23 -1.93
CA TRP A 177 1.28 6.31 -1.23
C TRP A 177 2.47 5.84 -2.06
N GLY A 178 2.44 6.03 -3.37
CA GLY A 178 3.51 5.61 -4.25
C GLY A 178 4.72 6.55 -4.17
N PRO A 179 5.94 6.03 -4.41
CA PRO A 179 7.13 6.88 -4.50
C PRO A 179 7.00 7.86 -5.67
N GLY A 180 7.25 9.15 -5.42
CA GLY A 180 7.10 10.24 -6.39
C GLY A 180 5.64 10.59 -6.73
N GLY A 181 4.67 10.12 -5.92
CA GLY A 181 3.26 10.42 -6.09
C GLY A 181 2.94 11.90 -5.83
N HIS A 182 2.13 12.51 -6.70
CA HIS A 182 1.82 13.95 -6.64
C HIS A 182 1.28 14.43 -5.28
N LEU A 183 0.33 13.69 -4.70
CA LEU A 183 -0.30 14.09 -3.44
C LEU A 183 0.63 13.84 -2.25
N LEU A 184 1.44 12.79 -2.31
CA LEU A 184 2.47 12.52 -1.32
C LEU A 184 3.49 13.66 -1.28
N ASP A 185 3.99 14.08 -2.45
CA ASP A 185 4.96 15.17 -2.60
C ASP A 185 4.39 16.54 -2.22
N ASP A 186 3.09 16.76 -2.46
CA ASP A 186 2.36 17.97 -2.02
C ASP A 186 2.06 17.98 -0.50
N GLY A 187 2.42 16.92 0.23
CA GLY A 187 2.29 16.85 1.69
C GLY A 187 0.91 16.39 2.18
N ALA A 188 0.15 15.65 1.36
CA ALA A 188 -1.12 15.07 1.79
C ALA A 188 -0.91 14.05 2.92
N LEU A 189 -1.70 14.18 3.99
CA LEU A 189 -1.65 13.28 5.13
C LEU A 189 -2.79 12.27 5.05
N ASP A 190 -2.50 11.10 4.49
CA ASP A 190 -3.43 9.97 4.44
C ASP A 190 -2.78 8.67 4.93
N PHE A 191 -2.91 8.43 6.24
CA PHE A 191 -2.25 7.33 6.93
C PHE A 191 -2.74 5.94 6.52
N ALA A 192 -4.07 5.79 6.32
CA ALA A 192 -4.69 4.48 6.15
C ALA A 192 -5.81 4.44 5.08
N GLY A 193 -5.91 5.46 4.24
CA GLY A 193 -6.72 5.40 3.02
C GLY A 193 -8.03 6.16 3.12
N GLY A 194 -8.05 7.27 3.85
CA GLY A 194 -9.15 8.22 3.82
C GLY A 194 -9.49 8.62 2.38
N THR A 195 -8.46 8.92 1.58
CA THR A 195 -8.59 9.22 0.16
C THR A 195 -8.58 7.95 -0.68
N VAL A 196 -7.53 7.12 -0.55
CA VAL A 196 -7.29 5.95 -1.44
C VAL A 196 -8.41 4.92 -1.39
N VAL A 197 -8.99 4.69 -0.20
CA VAL A 197 -10.03 3.70 0.04
C VAL A 197 -11.40 4.36 0.12
N HIS A 198 -11.62 5.22 1.12
CA HIS A 198 -12.97 5.59 1.54
C HIS A 198 -13.62 6.63 0.63
N ILE A 199 -12.93 7.75 0.36
CA ILE A 199 -13.43 8.77 -0.57
C ILE A 199 -13.50 8.18 -1.98
N ASN A 200 -12.45 7.48 -2.42
CA ASN A 200 -12.38 6.89 -3.76
C ASN A 200 -13.55 5.91 -4.01
N ALA A 201 -13.78 4.94 -3.12
CA ALA A 201 -14.89 3.99 -3.28
C ALA A 201 -16.28 4.61 -3.03
N GLY A 202 -16.34 5.76 -2.35
CA GLY A 202 -17.59 6.45 -2.02
C GLY A 202 -18.17 7.29 -3.16
N ILE A 203 -17.36 7.64 -4.15
CA ILE A 203 -17.75 8.41 -5.36
C ILE A 203 -18.04 7.46 -6.52
#